data_AF-A0A2U1K9V2-F1
#
_entry.id   AF-A0A2U1K9V2-F1
#
_cell.length_a   1.000
_cell.length_b   1.000
_cell.length_c   1.000
_cell.angle_alpha   90.00
_cell.angle_beta   90.00
_cell.angle_gamma   90.00
#
_symmetry.space_group_name_H-M   'P 1'
#
loop_
_entity.id
_entity.type
_entity.pdbx_description
1 polymer ?
#
loop_
_entity_poly.entity_id
_entity_poly.type
_entity_poly.pdbx_seq_one_letter_code
_entity_poly.pdbx_strand_id
1 'polypeptide(L)'
;MQKCNCSGNDLLPLESVEEYKNAFSNGSVKVIFDELPYIDLFLAKYGSNDYMKFGPINQESGIAFAFPRNSSLLPSFSRAVVNITESDTMMDMKKKYLGFPMLDHSQTNQPLPQSLLLQKIS
;
A
#
# COMPACT_ATOMS: atom_id res chain seq x y z
N MET A 1 -3.97 23.01 -9.09
CA MET A 1 -3.13 21.91 -8.55
C MET A 1 -1.67 22.27 -8.80
N GLN A 2 -0.84 22.35 -7.76
CA GLN A 2 0.59 22.58 -7.95
C GLN A 2 1.23 21.25 -8.34
N LYS A 3 1.69 21.17 -9.59
CA LYS A 3 2.35 19.97 -10.13
C LYS A 3 3.78 19.94 -9.56
N CYS A 4 4.18 18.82 -8.95
CA CYS A 4 5.57 18.64 -8.55
C CYS A 4 6.40 18.50 -9.83
N ASN A 5 7.34 19.41 -10.07
CA ASN A 5 8.31 19.32 -11.17
C ASN A 5 9.53 18.49 -10.72
N CYS A 6 9.31 17.22 -10.36
CA CYS A 6 10.39 16.32 -9.98
C CYS A 6 11.10 15.81 -11.24
N SER A 7 12.40 16.06 -11.38
CA SER A 7 13.26 15.36 -12.32
C SER A 7 13.85 14.11 -11.66
N GLY A 8 14.33 13.14 -12.44
CA GLY A 8 14.91 11.90 -11.88
C GLY A 8 16.13 12.13 -10.97
N ASN A 9 16.81 13.27 -11.11
CA ASN A 9 17.94 13.65 -10.26
C ASN A 9 17.51 14.22 -8.89
N ASP A 10 16.21 14.51 -8.72
CA ASP A 10 15.64 15.05 -7.48
C ASP A 10 15.08 13.95 -6.56
N LEU A 11 15.32 12.67 -6.90
CA LEU A 11 14.86 11.51 -6.15
C LEU A 11 15.93 11.03 -5.18
N LEU A 12 15.55 10.93 -3.91
CA LEU A 12 16.38 10.37 -2.84
C LEU A 12 15.83 8.98 -2.49
N PRO A 13 16.60 7.88 -2.66
CA PRO A 13 16.18 6.58 -2.17
C PRO A 13 16.16 6.59 -0.64
N LEU A 14 15.06 6.11 -0.07
CA LEU A 14 14.86 5.95 1.36
C LEU A 14 14.36 4.53 1.61
N GLU A 15 14.94 3.82 2.57
CA GLU A 15 14.70 2.38 2.76
C GLU A 15 13.85 2.05 4.00
N SER A 16 13.51 3.05 4.81
CA SER A 16 12.81 2.85 6.07
C SER A 16 11.91 4.03 6.48
N VAL A 17 10.91 3.76 7.32
CA VAL A 17 10.03 4.80 7.88
C VAL A 17 10.79 5.78 8.80
N GLU A 18 11.91 5.34 9.38
CA GLU A 18 12.84 6.17 10.12
C GLU A 18 13.57 7.16 9.22
N GLU A 19 14.03 6.70 8.05
CA GLU A 19 14.63 7.57 7.03
C GLU A 19 13.62 8.59 6.49
N TYR A 20 12.34 8.22 6.37
CA TYR A 20 11.28 9.15 5.96
C TYR A 20 11.21 10.31 6.94
N LYS A 21 11.14 9.99 8.24
CA LYS A 21 11.09 10.99 9.32
C LYS A 21 12.32 11.88 9.29
N ASN A 22 13.51 11.29 9.16
CA ASN A 22 14.77 12.04 9.17
C ASN A 22 14.87 12.98 7.96
N ALA A 23 14.50 12.51 6.77
CA ALA A 23 14.51 13.28 5.53
C ALA A 23 13.52 14.44 5.55
N PHE A 24 12.34 14.28 6.19
CA PHE A 24 11.44 15.40 6.44
C PHE A 24 12.03 16.38 7.47
N SER A 25 12.55 15.86 8.59
CA SER A 25 13.04 16.67 9.71
C SER A 25 14.25 17.54 9.33
N ASN A 26 15.12 17.04 8.44
CA ASN A 26 16.28 17.78 7.96
C ASN A 26 16.02 18.57 6.66
N GLY A 27 14.79 18.52 6.12
CA GLY A 27 14.38 19.26 4.92
C GLY A 27 14.96 18.71 3.60
N SER A 28 15.52 17.50 3.58
CA SER A 28 16.05 16.87 2.35
C SER A 28 14.93 16.51 1.38
N VAL A 29 13.72 16.23 1.88
CA VAL A 29 12.54 15.96 1.05
C VAL A 29 11.34 16.82 1.47
N LYS A 30 10.49 17.13 0.50
CA LYS A 30 9.19 17.82 0.72
C LYS A 30 8.00 16.88 0.63
N VAL A 31 8.18 15.74 -0.04
CA VAL A 31 7.15 14.74 -0.30
C VAL A 31 7.84 13.39 -0.41
N ILE A 32 7.12 12.34 -0.04
CA ILE A 32 7.53 10.95 -0.23
C ILE A 32 6.47 10.29 -1.11
N PHE A 33 6.93 9.48 -2.07
CA PHE A 33 6.10 8.63 -2.90
C PHE A 33 6.40 7.18 -2.52
N ASP A 34 5.39 6.46 -2.05
CA ASP A 34 5.48 5.07 -1.67
C ASP A 34 4.07 4.45 -1.66
N GLU A 35 3.98 3.13 -1.56
CA GLU A 35 2.71 2.41 -1.49
C GLU A 35 1.94 2.80 -0.22
N LEU A 36 0.62 2.93 -0.35
CA LEU A 36 -0.28 3.28 0.77
C LEU A 36 -0.04 2.53 2.10
N PRO A 37 0.18 1.20 2.17
CA PRO A 37 0.43 0.53 3.45
C PRO A 37 1.67 1.04 4.19
N TYR A 38 2.72 1.46 3.48
CA TYR A 38 3.93 2.03 4.10
C TYR A 38 3.71 3.48 4.55
N ILE A 39 2.94 4.25 3.78
CA ILE A 39 2.51 5.59 4.20
C ILE A 39 1.63 5.51 5.44
N ASP A 40 0.69 4.56 5.49
CA ASP A 40 -0.08 4.27 6.69
C ASP A 40 0.85 3.91 7.85
N LEU A 41 1.78 2.96 7.64
CA LEU A 41 2.81 2.57 8.62
C LEU A 41 3.51 3.77 9.25
N PHE A 42 3.99 4.67 8.41
CA PHE A 42 4.64 5.91 8.80
C PHE A 42 3.72 6.83 9.62
N LEU A 43 2.46 7.00 9.21
CA LEU A 43 1.50 7.90 9.87
C LEU A 43 1.04 7.40 11.24
N ALA A 44 0.85 6.10 11.50
CA ALA A 44 0.61 5.68 12.89
C ALA A 44 1.83 5.89 13.78
N LYS A 45 3.04 5.75 13.22
CA LYS A 45 4.27 5.84 13.99
C LYS A 45 4.67 7.28 14.30
N TYR A 46 4.45 8.21 13.36
CA TYR A 46 4.95 9.60 13.45
C TYR A 46 3.91 10.68 13.10
N GLY A 47 2.72 10.31 12.62
CA GLY A 47 1.72 11.21 12.02
C GLY A 47 0.88 12.03 12.99
N SER A 48 1.36 12.29 14.21
CA SER A 48 0.52 12.85 15.28
C SER A 48 0.09 14.29 15.08
N ASN A 49 0.60 15.03 14.06
CA ASN A 49 0.09 16.31 13.54
C ASN A 49 0.96 16.89 12.39
N ASP A 50 2.15 16.32 12.12
CA ASP A 50 3.14 16.94 11.23
C ASP A 50 3.09 16.45 9.77
N TYR A 51 2.33 15.37 9.51
CA TYR A 51 2.33 14.67 8.22
C TYR A 51 0.92 14.33 7.77
N MET A 52 0.68 14.39 6.46
CA MET A 52 -0.61 14.03 5.88
C MET A 52 -0.44 13.51 4.46
N LYS A 53 -1.27 12.55 4.05
CA LYS A 53 -1.40 12.13 2.65
C LYS A 53 -1.96 13.31 1.84
N PHE A 54 -1.37 13.60 0.69
CA PHE A 54 -1.80 14.71 -0.16
C PHE A 54 -1.90 14.28 -1.63
N GLY A 55 -2.94 14.77 -2.32
CA GLY A 55 -3.19 14.49 -3.74
C GLY A 55 -4.29 13.46 -3.98
N PRO A 56 -4.51 13.07 -5.25
CA PRO A 56 -5.47 12.01 -5.59
C PRO A 56 -4.97 10.68 -5.05
N ILE A 57 -5.57 10.21 -3.96
CA ILE A 57 -5.32 8.88 -3.40
C ILE A 57 -6.26 7.93 -4.14
N ASN A 58 -5.85 7.51 -5.33
CA ASN A 58 -6.57 6.46 -6.04
C ASN A 58 -6.25 5.11 -5.39
N GLN A 59 -7.13 4.12 -5.58
CA GLN A 59 -6.82 2.74 -5.22
C GLN A 59 -5.58 2.31 -6.03
N GLU A 60 -4.42 2.23 -5.36
CA GLU A 60 -3.16 1.84 -5.97
C GLU A 60 -3.15 0.34 -6.27
N SER A 61 -2.27 -0.06 -7.19
CA SER A 61 -2.01 -1.47 -7.44
C SER A 61 -1.54 -2.10 -6.14
N GLY A 62 -2.31 -3.04 -5.60
CA GLY A 62 -1.98 -3.69 -4.34
C GLY A 62 -0.73 -4.57 -4.44
N ILE A 63 -0.30 -5.08 -3.29
CA ILE A 63 0.80 -6.05 -3.20
C ILE A 63 0.39 -7.37 -3.86
N ALA A 64 1.30 -7.97 -4.64
CA ALA A 64 1.03 -9.18 -5.40
C ALA A 64 2.13 -10.26 -5.22
N PHE A 65 1.75 -11.51 -5.46
CA PHE A 65 2.68 -12.64 -5.53
C PHE A 65 3.02 -12.94 -6.99
N ALA A 66 4.31 -13.06 -7.30
CA ALA A 66 4.78 -13.39 -8.63
C ALA A 66 5.12 -14.88 -8.75
N PHE A 67 4.70 -15.51 -9.85
CA PHE A 67 5.01 -16.90 -10.18
C PHE A 67 5.67 -17.00 -11.55
N PRO A 68 6.54 -18.00 -11.79
CA PRO A 68 7.00 -18.31 -13.13
C PRO A 68 5.83 -18.54 -14.08
N ARG A 69 6.01 -18.17 -15.35
CA ARG A 69 5.01 -18.43 -16.39
C ARG A 69 4.73 -19.95 -16.44
N ASN A 70 3.44 -20.30 -16.53
CA ASN A 70 2.95 -21.68 -16.53
C ASN A 70 3.18 -22.46 -15.21
N SER A 71 3.36 -21.77 -14.08
CA SER A 71 3.41 -22.42 -12.77
C SER A 71 2.12 -23.17 -12.46
N SER A 72 2.22 -24.46 -12.17
CA SER A 72 1.10 -25.30 -11.71
C SER A 72 0.58 -24.91 -10.32
N LEU A 73 1.36 -24.12 -9.56
CA LEU A 73 0.99 -23.62 -8.23
C LEU A 73 0.06 -22.40 -8.30
N LEU A 74 0.07 -21.64 -9.40
CA LEU A 74 -0.68 -20.39 -9.51
C LEU A 74 -2.18 -20.57 -9.21
N PRO A 75 -2.90 -21.56 -9.78
CA PRO A 75 -4.35 -21.66 -9.57
C PRO A 75 -4.74 -21.99 -8.13
N SER A 76 -3.99 -22.88 -7.47
CA SER A 76 -4.27 -23.26 -6.08
C SER A 76 -3.87 -22.16 -5.11
N PHE A 77 -2.73 -21.49 -5.35
CA PHE A 77 -2.26 -20.39 -4.53
C PHE A 77 -3.18 -19.17 -4.63
N SER A 78 -3.59 -18.75 -5.84
CA SER A 78 -4.51 -17.62 -6.01
C SER A 78 -5.83 -17.85 -5.26
N ARG A 79 -6.35 -19.08 -5.26
CA ARG A 79 -7.55 -19.43 -4.48
C ARG A 79 -7.31 -19.33 -2.98
N ALA A 80 -6.16 -19.82 -2.51
CA ALA A 80 -5.79 -19.72 -1.10
C ALA A 80 -5.63 -18.25 -0.65
N VAL A 81 -5.06 -17.39 -1.51
CA VAL A 81 -4.95 -15.95 -1.27
C VAL A 81 -6.32 -15.31 -1.10
N VAL A 82 -7.26 -15.55 -2.02
CA VAL A 82 -8.63 -15.01 -1.89
C VAL A 82 -9.26 -15.44 -0.56
N ASN A 83 -9.21 -16.73 -0.25
CA ASN A 83 -9.79 -17.28 0.97
C ASN A 83 -9.19 -16.65 2.24
N ILE A 84 -7.86 -16.45 2.30
CA ILE A 84 -7.24 -15.84 3.48
C ILE A 84 -7.54 -14.35 3.55
N THR A 85 -7.54 -13.63 2.42
CA THR A 85 -7.77 -12.17 2.42
C THR A 85 -9.16 -11.76 2.86
N GLU A 86 -10.16 -12.62 2.64
CA GLU A 86 -11.56 -12.39 3.05
C GLU A 86 -11.86 -12.94 4.45
N SER A 87 -10.85 -13.51 5.14
CA SER A 87 -11.03 -14.11 6.46
C SER A 87 -10.64 -13.17 7.62
N ASP A 88 -11.20 -13.42 8.80
CA ASP A 88 -10.81 -12.75 10.05
C ASP A 88 -9.32 -12.92 10.37
N THR A 89 -8.71 -14.02 9.92
CA THR A 89 -7.27 -14.25 10.11
C THR A 89 -6.43 -13.15 9.46
N MET A 90 -6.83 -12.66 8.28
CA MET A 90 -6.14 -11.53 7.65
C MET A 90 -6.28 -10.24 8.47
N MET A 91 -7.46 -10.00 9.04
CA MET A 91 -7.70 -8.84 9.91
C MET A 91 -6.81 -8.91 11.16
N ASP A 92 -6.75 -10.07 11.82
CA ASP A 92 -5.90 -10.30 12.99
C ASP A 92 -4.41 -10.13 12.66
N MET A 93 -3.96 -10.65 11.51
CA MET A 93 -2.59 -10.46 11.04
C MET A 93 -2.26 -8.99 10.81
N LYS A 94 -3.13 -8.25 10.10
CA LYS A 94 -2.94 -6.80 9.87
C LYS A 94 -2.84 -6.04 11.19
N LYS A 95 -3.75 -6.31 12.14
CA LYS A 95 -3.72 -5.68 13.46
C LYS A 95 -2.43 -6.00 14.22
N LYS A 96 -2.02 -7.28 14.22
CA LYS A 96 -0.84 -7.75 14.95
C LYS A 96 0.46 -7.16 14.40
N TYR A 97 0.62 -7.12 13.08
CA TYR A 97 1.90 -6.77 12.46
C TYR A 97 2.01 -5.31 12.04
N LEU A 98 0.90 -4.64 11.72
CA LEU A 98 0.92 -3.25 11.27
C LEU A 98 0.47 -2.27 12.35
N GLY A 99 -0.23 -2.72 13.40
CA GLY A 99 -0.57 -1.87 14.55
C GLY A 99 -1.63 -0.80 14.29
N PHE A 100 -2.25 -0.77 13.10
CA PHE A 100 -3.37 0.12 12.80
C PHE A 100 -4.68 -0.46 13.35
N PRO A 101 -5.49 0.29 14.13
CA PRO A 101 -6.92 0.14 14.01
C PRO A 101 -7.25 0.50 12.56
N MET A 102 -7.79 -0.44 11.77
CA MET A 102 -8.22 -0.12 10.41
C MET A 102 -9.16 1.10 10.52
N LEU A 103 -8.81 2.18 9.81
CA LEU A 103 -9.67 3.35 9.74
C LEU A 103 -11.00 2.85 9.20
N ASP A 104 -12.06 3.06 9.98
CA ASP A 104 -13.41 2.61 9.66
C ASP A 104 -13.69 2.87 8.18
N HIS A 105 -13.91 1.81 7.41
CA HIS A 105 -14.15 1.84 5.97
C HIS A 105 -15.49 2.50 5.61
N SER A 106 -16.06 3.29 6.52
CA SER A 106 -17.35 3.94 6.35
C SER A 106 -17.38 5.03 5.28
N GLN A 107 -16.36 5.16 4.41
CA GLN A 107 -16.55 5.64 3.03
C GLN A 107 -15.60 5.00 2.01
N THR A 108 -16.04 3.89 1.39
CA THR A 108 -15.96 3.70 -0.07
C THR A 108 -17.10 2.81 -0.53
N ASN A 109 -18.17 3.40 -1.08
CA ASN A 109 -19.05 2.73 -2.04
C ASN A 109 -18.25 2.51 -3.34
N GLN A 110 -17.24 1.65 -3.30
CA GLN A 110 -16.50 1.23 -4.47
C GLN A 110 -16.67 -0.28 -4.61
N PRO A 111 -16.97 -0.77 -5.83
CA PRO A 111 -17.11 -2.19 -6.05
C PRO A 111 -15.80 -2.86 -5.64
N LEU A 112 -15.95 -3.98 -4.91
CA LEU A 112 -14.89 -4.96 -4.64
C LEU A 112 -13.94 -4.97 -5.85
N PRO A 113 -12.60 -4.84 -5.67
CA PRO A 113 -11.67 -4.94 -6.78
C PRO A 113 -12.06 -6.20 -7.54
N GLN A 114 -12.40 -6.03 -8.81
CA GLN A 114 -12.96 -7.09 -9.65
C GLN A 114 -12.12 -8.33 -9.37
N SER A 115 -12.73 -9.27 -8.63
CA SER A 115 -12.09 -10.50 -8.23
C SER A 115 -11.48 -11.05 -9.49
N LEU A 116 -10.14 -11.17 -9.49
CA LEU A 116 -9.30 -11.64 -10.60
C LEU A 116 -10.17 -12.26 -11.68
N LEU A 117 -10.65 -11.42 -12.62
CA LEU A 117 -11.50 -11.91 -13.67
C LEU A 117 -10.56 -12.81 -14.45
N LEU A 118 -10.68 -14.11 -14.18
CA LEU A 118 -10.17 -15.17 -15.01
C LEU A 118 -10.87 -14.98 -16.35
N GLN A 119 -10.32 -14.09 -17.17
CA GLN A 119 -10.58 -14.13 -18.60
C GLN A 119 -10.14 -15.52 -19.00
N LYS A 120 -11.14 -16.37 -19.24
CA LYS A 120 -10.98 -17.66 -19.90
C LYS A 120 -10.18 -17.39 -21.17
N ILE A 121 -8.91 -17.79 -21.16
CA ILE A 121 -8.17 -18.02 -22.38
C ILE A 121 -8.45 -19.47 -22.74
N SER A 122 -9.50 -19.67 -23.52
CA SER A 122 -9.65 -20.80 -24.45
C SER A 122 -10.59 -20.37 -25.57
#